data_AF-Q0W5G0-F1
#
_entry.id   AF-Q0W5G0-F1
#
_cell.length_a   1.000
_cell.length_b   1.000
_cell.length_c   1.000
_cell.angle_alpha   90.00
_cell.angle_beta   90.00
_cell.angle_gamma   90.00
#
_symmetry.space_group_name_H-M   'P 1'
#
loop_
_entity.id
_entity.type
_entity.pdbx_description
1 polymer ?
#
loop_
_entity_poly.entity_id
_entity_poly.type
_entity_poly.pdbx_seq_one_letter_code
_entity_poly.pdbx_strand_id
1 'polypeptide(L)'
;MITPLKLIGRDTMEDQDLKKVTQMLERGGTMLAKHCQCGAPMFKYHGKVVCPVCDSGEKKEEESRLAVPVETRPAVSPQALEPVKKGRVAEIPQQRQVSVVMGDTSLDEAAIETVVIAKINEIAGRMATEIYPERIKMYMEILETSLKVLRELRSVSR
;
A
#
# COMPACT_ATOMS: atom_id res chain seq x y z
N MET A 1 -25.81 33.20 -7.41
CA MET A 1 -24.37 33.08 -7.66
C MET A 1 -23.88 31.85 -6.90
N ILE A 2 -23.75 30.72 -7.59
CA ILE A 2 -23.28 29.46 -6.99
C ILE A 2 -21.77 29.43 -7.23
N THR A 3 -20.98 29.55 -6.18
CA THR A 3 -19.53 29.32 -6.23
C THR A 3 -19.29 27.85 -6.56
N PRO A 4 -18.52 27.52 -7.60
CA PRO A 4 -18.19 26.12 -7.87
C PRO A 4 -17.29 25.63 -6.74
N LEU A 5 -17.71 24.55 -6.07
CA LEU A 5 -16.81 23.71 -5.29
C LEU A 5 -15.69 23.29 -6.22
N LYS A 6 -14.53 23.91 -6.01
CA LYS A 6 -13.27 23.48 -6.61
C LYS A 6 -13.00 22.09 -6.04
N LEU A 7 -13.39 21.07 -6.80
CA LEU A 7 -12.93 19.70 -6.63
C LEU A 7 -11.42 19.78 -6.50
N ILE A 8 -10.94 19.59 -5.26
CA ILE A 8 -9.53 19.60 -4.92
C ILE A 8 -8.90 18.53 -5.79
N GLY A 9 -7.98 19.01 -6.61
CA GLY A 9 -7.31 18.24 -7.64
C GLY A 9 -6.75 16.97 -7.06
N ARG A 10 -6.90 15.92 -7.84
CA ARG A 10 -6.08 14.72 -7.81
C ARG A 10 -4.63 15.19 -7.96
N ASP A 11 -3.96 15.50 -6.85
CA ASP A 11 -2.51 15.67 -6.82
C ASP A 11 -1.94 14.29 -7.16
N THR A 12 -1.56 14.09 -8.42
CA THR A 12 -0.90 12.87 -8.87
C THR A 12 0.52 12.87 -8.31
N MET A 13 0.63 12.61 -7.01
CA MET A 13 1.91 12.22 -6.41
C MET A 13 2.33 10.91 -7.09
N GLU A 14 3.52 10.89 -7.66
CA GLU A 14 4.03 9.71 -8.35
C GLU A 14 4.09 8.52 -7.39
N ASP A 15 3.88 7.29 -7.89
CA ASP A 15 3.88 6.08 -7.06
C ASP A 15 5.18 5.93 -6.24
N GLN A 16 6.30 6.45 -6.75
CA GLN A 16 7.58 6.46 -6.04
C GLN A 16 7.56 7.38 -4.81
N ASP A 17 6.91 8.52 -4.90
CA ASP A 17 6.81 9.47 -3.79
C ASP A 17 5.82 8.99 -2.74
N LEU A 18 4.73 8.33 -3.15
CA LEU A 18 3.83 7.65 -2.23
C LEU A 18 4.56 6.58 -1.41
N LYS A 19 5.42 5.79 -2.05
CA LYS A 19 6.24 4.77 -1.36
C LYS A 19 7.18 5.37 -0.32
N LYS A 20 7.80 6.52 -0.60
CA LYS A 20 8.67 7.20 0.37
C LYS A 20 7.88 7.70 1.58
N VAL A 21 6.67 8.22 1.34
CA VAL A 21 5.76 8.67 2.41
C VAL A 21 5.31 7.51 3.29
N THR A 22 4.90 6.38 2.70
CA THR A 22 4.50 5.19 3.48
C THR A 22 5.66 4.61 4.27
N GLN A 23 6.86 4.53 3.68
CA GLN A 23 8.06 4.04 4.36
C GLN A 23 8.43 4.92 5.57
N MET A 24 8.24 6.24 5.48
CA MET A 24 8.46 7.15 6.61
C MET A 24 7.51 6.86 7.77
N LEU A 25 6.23 6.55 7.49
CA LEU A 25 5.25 6.16 8.50
C LEU A 25 5.59 4.81 9.15
N GLU A 26 5.94 3.82 8.35
CA GLU A 26 6.32 2.47 8.82
C GLU A 26 7.53 2.52 9.76
N ARG A 27 8.47 3.44 9.53
CA ARG A 27 9.63 3.68 10.40
C ARG A 27 9.28 4.44 11.68
N GLY A 28 8.04 4.89 11.86
CA GLY A 28 7.57 5.66 13.03
C GLY A 28 7.67 7.17 12.88
N GLY A 29 7.84 7.69 11.65
CA GLY A 29 7.76 9.11 11.38
C GLY A 29 6.35 9.66 11.61
N THR A 30 6.24 10.81 12.28
CA THR A 30 4.94 11.48 12.52
C THR A 30 4.72 12.56 11.47
N MET A 31 3.64 12.43 10.70
CA MET A 31 3.25 13.46 9.74
C MET A 31 2.85 14.76 10.46
N LEU A 32 3.31 15.90 9.94
CA LEU A 32 2.99 17.22 10.45
C LEU A 32 1.94 17.89 9.56
N ALA A 33 1.18 18.85 10.09
CA ALA A 33 0.23 19.66 9.32
C ALA A 33 0.91 20.70 8.39
N LYS A 34 2.19 20.49 8.05
CA LYS A 34 2.99 21.35 7.17
C LYS A 34 3.43 20.54 5.95
N HIS A 35 3.47 21.18 4.79
CA HIS A 35 3.95 20.60 3.55
C HIS A 35 5.29 21.24 3.15
N CYS A 36 6.13 20.47 2.48
CA CYS A 36 7.34 20.98 1.83
C CYS A 36 6.96 21.78 0.57
N GLN A 37 7.92 22.54 0.01
CA GLN A 37 7.73 23.27 -1.24
C GLN A 37 7.44 22.35 -2.43
N CYS A 38 7.83 21.07 -2.37
CA CYS A 38 7.46 20.07 -3.38
C CYS A 38 6.01 19.57 -3.27
N GLY A 39 5.26 19.99 -2.25
CA GLY A 39 3.89 19.55 -1.99
C GLY A 39 3.75 18.35 -1.06
N ALA A 40 4.83 17.59 -0.80
CA ALA A 40 4.77 16.44 0.11
C ALA A 40 4.64 16.87 1.59
N PRO A 41 3.91 16.12 2.43
CA PRO A 41 3.80 16.42 3.85
C PRO A 41 5.16 16.28 4.57
N MET A 42 5.42 17.17 5.53
CA MET A 42 6.63 17.11 6.36
C MET A 42 6.45 16.11 7.50
N PHE A 43 7.53 15.47 7.92
CA PHE A 43 7.53 14.47 8.98
C PHE A 43 8.48 14.84 10.11
N LYS A 44 8.12 14.50 11.35
CA LYS A 44 9.05 14.45 12.48
C LYS A 44 9.54 13.02 12.68
N TYR A 45 10.83 12.79 12.57
CA TYR A 45 11.46 11.48 12.78
C TYR A 45 12.76 11.65 13.58
N HIS A 46 12.92 10.88 14.66
CA HIS A 46 14.03 11.03 15.62
C HIS A 46 14.32 12.50 16.03
N GLY A 47 13.25 13.28 16.22
CA GLY A 47 13.35 14.69 16.62
C GLY A 47 13.65 15.69 15.50
N LYS A 48 13.95 15.23 14.27
CA LYS A 48 14.22 16.09 13.10
C LYS A 48 12.99 16.22 12.20
N VAL A 49 12.83 17.37 11.55
CA VAL A 49 11.77 17.60 10.58
C VAL A 49 12.31 17.38 9.17
N VAL A 50 11.75 16.41 8.44
CA VAL A 50 12.25 15.94 7.14
C VAL A 50 11.13 15.86 6.10
N CYS A 51 11.47 16.03 4.83
CA CYS A 51 10.58 15.78 3.71
C CYS A 51 10.97 14.45 3.04
N PRO A 52 10.10 13.43 3.02
CA PRO A 52 10.47 12.11 2.49
C PRO A 52 10.71 12.09 0.98
N VAL A 53 10.23 13.11 0.25
CA VAL A 53 10.38 13.20 -1.22
C VAL A 53 11.66 13.94 -1.60
N CYS A 54 11.96 15.07 -0.94
CA CYS A 54 13.12 15.90 -1.25
C CYS A 54 14.41 15.43 -0.57
N ASP A 55 14.32 14.79 0.60
CA ASP A 55 15.49 14.32 1.34
C ASP A 55 15.93 12.95 0.82
N SER A 56 16.50 12.94 -0.39
CA SER A 56 17.15 11.77 -1.01
C SER A 56 18.56 11.55 -0.44
N GLY A 57 18.69 11.65 0.89
CA GLY A 57 19.93 11.51 1.61
C GLY A 57 20.20 10.07 2.00
N GLU A 58 20.77 9.27 1.09
CA GLU A 58 21.64 8.17 1.50
C GLU A 58 22.80 8.77 2.33
N LYS A 59 22.70 8.75 3.67
CA LYS A 59 23.85 8.85 4.59
C LYS A 59 23.45 8.53 6.04
N LYS A 60 23.89 7.33 6.44
CA LYS A 60 24.57 6.96 7.70
C LYS A 60 23.82 7.21 9.02
N GLU A 61 23.55 6.10 9.69
CA GLU A 61 23.64 6.01 11.15
C GLU A 61 24.94 6.67 11.61
N GLU A 62 24.85 7.78 12.33
CA GLU A 62 25.73 8.14 13.44
C GLU A 62 25.18 9.38 14.17
N GLU A 63 24.76 9.13 15.40
CA GLU A 63 24.95 9.95 16.60
C GLU A 63 25.06 11.48 16.45
N SER A 64 24.01 12.18 16.88
CA SER A 64 24.16 13.53 17.45
C SER A 64 23.11 13.74 18.54
N ARG A 65 23.49 13.35 19.75
CA ARG A 65 22.96 13.92 20.99
C ARG A 65 23.37 15.39 21.04
N LEU A 66 22.50 16.30 20.63
CA LEU A 66 22.55 17.68 21.10
C LEU A 66 21.13 18.14 21.42
N ALA A 67 20.91 18.30 22.71
CA ALA A 67 19.72 18.81 23.33
C ALA A 67 19.47 20.28 22.93
N VAL A 68 18.21 20.62 22.69
CA VAL A 68 17.70 21.96 23.00
C VAL A 68 16.35 21.78 23.69
N PRO A 69 16.18 22.28 24.93
CA PRO A 69 14.93 22.17 25.67
C PRO A 69 13.99 23.29 25.22
N VAL A 70 12.74 22.95 24.93
CA VAL A 70 11.65 23.94 24.94
C VAL A 70 10.59 23.44 25.89
N GLU A 71 10.44 24.21 26.96
CA GLU A 71 9.50 24.05 28.05
C GLU A 71 8.07 23.83 27.55
N THR A 72 7.43 22.79 28.08
CA THR A 72 5.99 22.86 28.34
C THR A 72 5.75 22.49 29.80
N ARG A 73 5.07 23.41 30.49
CA ARG A 73 4.77 23.39 31.92
C ARG A 73 3.96 22.14 32.29
N PRO A 74 4.25 21.47 33.42
CA PRO A 74 3.47 20.34 33.89
C PRO A 74 2.29 20.83 34.74
N ALA A 75 1.09 20.34 34.46
CA ALA A 75 -0.03 20.40 35.39
C ALA A 75 -0.74 19.04 35.46
N VAL A 76 -0.83 18.55 36.69
CA VAL A 76 -1.74 17.53 37.24
C VAL A 76 -1.26 16.07 37.32
N SER A 77 -0.69 15.80 38.51
CA SER A 77 -0.81 14.69 39.47
C SER A 77 -1.00 13.21 39.04
N PRO A 78 -0.26 12.27 39.68
CA PRO A 78 -0.37 10.83 39.49
C PRO A 78 -1.35 10.14 40.46
N GLN A 79 -2.11 9.17 39.96
CA GLN A 79 -2.77 8.11 40.73
C GLN A 79 -2.52 6.79 39.96
N ALA A 80 -1.57 5.96 40.41
CA ALA A 80 -1.77 4.81 41.30
C ALA A 80 -2.44 3.60 40.61
N LEU A 81 -1.56 2.68 40.16
CA LEU A 81 -1.58 1.21 40.16
C LEU A 81 -2.91 0.47 39.97
N GLU A 82 -2.94 -0.47 39.01
CA GLU A 82 -3.19 -1.89 39.30
C GLU A 82 -2.56 -2.79 38.18
N PRO A 83 -2.01 -3.97 38.49
CA PRO A 83 -1.32 -4.84 37.53
C PRO A 83 -2.25 -5.90 36.93
N VAL A 84 -2.46 -5.87 35.61
CA VAL A 84 -3.23 -6.92 34.92
C VAL A 84 -2.33 -8.06 34.46
N LYS A 85 -2.77 -9.25 34.86
CA LYS A 85 -2.09 -10.54 34.84
C LYS A 85 -1.84 -11.04 33.41
N LYS A 86 -0.71 -11.77 33.27
CA LYS A 86 -0.30 -12.61 32.14
C LYS A 86 -1.50 -13.32 31.48
N GLY A 87 -1.83 -12.89 30.26
CA GLY A 87 -2.65 -13.64 29.30
C GLY A 87 -1.75 -14.46 28.38
N ARG A 88 -2.03 -15.76 28.33
CA ARG A 88 -1.30 -16.81 27.61
C ARG A 88 -1.09 -16.47 26.13
N VAL A 89 0.13 -16.75 25.65
CA VAL A 89 0.48 -16.88 24.24
C VAL A 89 -0.37 -18.01 23.66
N ALA A 90 -1.31 -17.68 22.79
CA ALA A 90 -2.00 -18.66 21.96
C ALA A 90 -1.07 -19.07 20.82
N GLU A 91 -1.01 -20.38 20.62
CA GLU A 91 -0.04 -21.09 19.79
C GLU A 91 -0.17 -20.72 18.32
N ILE A 92 0.99 -20.53 17.67
CA ILE A 92 1.14 -20.38 16.23
C ILE A 92 0.97 -21.79 15.62
N PRO A 93 -0.04 -22.05 14.76
CA PRO A 93 -0.13 -23.34 14.09
C PRO A 93 1.05 -23.49 13.13
N GLN A 94 1.87 -24.49 13.45
CA GLN A 94 3.08 -24.88 12.76
C GLN A 94 2.81 -25.21 11.29
N GLN A 95 3.74 -24.78 10.45
CA GLN A 95 4.20 -25.45 9.23
C GLN A 95 3.10 -26.12 8.37
N ARG A 96 2.53 -25.33 7.47
CA ARG A 96 2.10 -25.92 6.19
C ARG A 96 3.37 -26.22 5.40
N GLN A 97 3.87 -27.45 5.53
CA GLN A 97 4.85 -28.01 4.62
C GLN A 97 4.29 -27.87 3.20
N VAL A 98 4.81 -26.90 2.45
CA VAL A 98 4.60 -26.85 1.01
C VAL A 98 5.59 -27.85 0.45
N SER A 99 5.14 -29.08 0.25
CA SER A 99 5.84 -30.03 -0.60
C SER A 99 5.83 -29.44 -2.01
N VAL A 100 6.97 -28.90 -2.44
CA VAL A 100 7.19 -28.50 -3.82
C VAL A 100 7.20 -29.79 -4.63
N VAL A 101 6.05 -30.17 -5.15
CA VAL A 101 5.97 -31.18 -6.20
C VAL A 101 6.56 -30.50 -7.43
N MET A 102 7.78 -30.90 -7.80
CA MET A 102 8.29 -30.67 -9.15
C MET A 102 7.44 -31.52 -10.10
N GLY A 103 6.24 -31.02 -10.40
CA GLY A 103 5.40 -31.54 -11.46
C GLY A 103 6.01 -31.09 -12.77
N ASP A 104 6.28 -32.06 -13.64
CA ASP A 104 6.08 -31.96 -15.08
C ASP A 104 5.35 -30.67 -15.47
N THR A 105 6.08 -29.71 -16.03
CA THR A 105 5.54 -28.42 -16.47
C THR A 105 4.88 -28.54 -17.85
N SER A 106 4.05 -29.55 -18.08
CA SER A 106 3.05 -29.49 -19.13
C SER A 106 1.85 -28.74 -18.54
N LEU A 107 1.85 -27.43 -18.78
CA LEU A 107 0.67 -26.63 -18.55
C LEU A 107 -0.42 -27.17 -19.50
N ASP A 108 -1.48 -27.73 -18.92
CA ASP A 108 -2.66 -28.14 -19.70
C ASP A 108 -3.33 -26.89 -20.26
N GLU A 109 -3.01 -26.61 -21.52
CA GLU A 109 -3.50 -25.48 -22.30
C GLU A 109 -5.04 -25.40 -22.29
N ALA A 110 -5.72 -26.54 -22.33
CA ALA A 110 -7.18 -26.60 -22.31
C ALA A 110 -7.75 -26.25 -20.92
N ALA A 111 -7.08 -26.70 -19.85
CA ALA A 111 -7.42 -26.29 -18.49
C ALA A 111 -7.21 -24.77 -18.30
N ILE A 112 -6.11 -24.22 -18.84
CA ILE A 112 -5.84 -22.78 -18.78
C ILE A 112 -6.89 -22.00 -19.54
N GLU A 113 -7.23 -22.42 -20.77
CA GLU A 113 -8.29 -21.78 -21.56
C GLU A 113 -9.61 -21.71 -20.77
N THR A 114 -10.00 -22.83 -20.15
CA THR A 114 -11.22 -22.91 -19.34
C THR A 114 -11.21 -21.93 -18.16
N VAL A 115 -10.08 -21.84 -17.44
CA VAL A 115 -9.91 -20.92 -16.31
C VAL A 115 -9.96 -19.46 -16.77
N VAL A 116 -9.30 -19.13 -17.88
CA VAL A 116 -9.30 -17.77 -18.43
C VAL A 116 -10.72 -17.35 -18.83
N ILE A 117 -11.49 -18.21 -19.50
CA ILE A 117 -12.89 -17.94 -19.85
C ILE A 117 -13.74 -17.72 -18.60
N ALA A 118 -13.60 -18.58 -17.58
CA ALA A 118 -14.34 -18.43 -16.33
C ALA A 118 -14.05 -17.08 -15.64
N LYS A 119 -12.79 -16.64 -15.63
CA LYS A 119 -12.39 -15.36 -15.05
C LYS A 119 -12.86 -14.14 -15.85
N ILE A 120 -12.85 -14.23 -17.19
CA ILE A 120 -13.44 -13.19 -18.04
C ILE A 120 -14.91 -12.97 -17.67
N ASN A 121 -15.69 -14.05 -17.52
CA ASN A 121 -17.10 -13.96 -17.14
C ASN A 121 -17.29 -13.39 -15.72
N GLU A 122 -16.47 -13.81 -14.75
CA GLU A 122 -16.51 -13.27 -13.38
C GLU A 122 -16.23 -11.75 -13.35
N ILE A 123 -15.22 -11.29 -14.10
CA ILE A 123 -14.86 -9.88 -14.19
C ILE A 123 -15.95 -9.08 -14.91
N ALA A 124 -16.49 -9.59 -16.01
CA ALA A 124 -17.58 -8.97 -16.73
C ALA A 124 -18.82 -8.79 -15.84
N GLY A 125 -19.15 -9.81 -15.04
CA GLY A 125 -20.25 -9.74 -14.05
C GLY A 125 -20.02 -8.67 -12.98
N ARG A 126 -18.80 -8.55 -12.44
CA ARG A 126 -18.45 -7.48 -11.48
C ARG A 126 -18.54 -6.09 -12.12
N MET A 127 -18.00 -5.95 -13.33
CA MET A 127 -17.98 -4.68 -14.06
C MET A 127 -19.40 -4.17 -14.37
N ALA A 128 -20.35 -5.06 -14.69
CA ALA A 128 -21.72 -4.68 -15.01
C ALA A 128 -22.47 -3.97 -13.86
N THR A 129 -22.04 -4.18 -12.62
CA THR A 129 -22.61 -3.55 -11.41
C THR A 129 -21.72 -2.46 -10.83
N GLU A 130 -20.60 -2.17 -11.48
CA GLU A 130 -19.62 -1.19 -11.00
C GLU A 130 -20.04 0.24 -11.36
N ILE A 131 -19.86 1.17 -10.41
CA ILE A 131 -20.26 2.57 -10.56
C ILE A 131 -19.02 3.47 -10.65
N TYR A 132 -17.89 3.03 -10.09
CA TYR A 132 -16.68 3.84 -10.03
C TYR A 132 -15.89 3.76 -11.35
N PRO A 133 -15.67 4.88 -12.05
CA PRO A 133 -15.09 4.88 -13.40
C PRO A 133 -13.66 4.33 -13.46
N GLU A 134 -12.83 4.59 -12.45
CA GLU A 134 -11.46 4.06 -12.39
C GLU A 134 -11.44 2.53 -12.23
N ARG A 135 -12.43 1.95 -11.53
CA ARG A 135 -12.56 0.47 -11.41
C ARG A 135 -13.07 -0.15 -12.70
N ILE A 136 -14.02 0.51 -13.38
CA ILE A 136 -14.48 0.09 -14.71
C ILE A 136 -13.30 0.06 -15.69
N LYS A 137 -12.49 1.13 -15.70
CA LYS A 137 -11.27 1.21 -16.53
C LYS A 137 -10.31 0.05 -16.23
N MET A 138 -10.04 -0.20 -14.95
CA MET A 138 -9.20 -1.32 -14.52
C MET A 138 -9.76 -2.67 -15.01
N TYR A 139 -11.07 -2.92 -14.89
CA TYR A 139 -11.67 -4.16 -15.39
C TYR A 139 -11.56 -4.29 -16.91
N MET A 140 -11.75 -3.19 -17.65
CA MET A 140 -11.60 -3.16 -19.11
C MET A 140 -10.17 -3.52 -19.55
N GLU A 141 -9.15 -2.99 -18.89
CA GLU A 141 -7.74 -3.30 -19.17
C GLU A 141 -7.40 -4.78 -18.89
N ILE A 142 -7.94 -5.33 -17.79
CA ILE A 142 -7.79 -6.75 -17.45
C ILE A 142 -8.51 -7.63 -18.50
N LEU A 143 -9.73 -7.27 -18.91
CA LEU A 143 -10.48 -8.00 -19.92
C LEU A 143 -9.79 -7.97 -21.28
N GLU A 144 -9.25 -6.83 -21.69
CA GLU A 144 -8.47 -6.70 -22.93
C GLU A 144 -7.28 -7.66 -22.92
N THR A 145 -6.52 -7.67 -21.81
CA THR A 145 -5.37 -8.57 -21.65
C THR A 145 -5.80 -10.04 -21.65
N SER A 146 -6.88 -10.38 -20.95
CA SER A 146 -7.41 -11.74 -20.87
C SER A 146 -7.87 -12.27 -22.23
N LEU A 147 -8.50 -11.42 -23.05
CA LEU A 147 -8.93 -11.76 -24.41
C LEU A 147 -7.76 -11.92 -25.38
N LYS A 148 -6.68 -11.15 -25.20
CA LYS A 148 -5.43 -11.33 -25.95
C LYS A 148 -4.83 -12.70 -25.62
N VAL A 149 -4.68 -13.04 -24.35
CA VAL A 149 -4.20 -14.37 -23.91
C VAL A 149 -5.06 -15.47 -24.52
N LEU A 150 -6.39 -15.40 -24.39
CA LEU A 150 -7.31 -16.40 -24.93
C LEU A 150 -7.15 -16.59 -26.45
N ARG A 151 -6.86 -15.52 -27.20
CA ARG A 151 -6.60 -15.60 -28.64
C ARG A 151 -5.29 -16.33 -28.94
N GLU A 152 -4.24 -16.05 -28.17
CA GLU A 152 -2.95 -16.75 -28.31
C GLU A 152 -3.12 -18.24 -28.03
N LEU A 153 -3.79 -18.62 -26.92
CA LEU A 153 -4.01 -20.04 -26.59
C LEU A 153 -4.74 -20.79 -27.72
N ARG A 154 -5.77 -20.14 -28.30
CA ARG A 154 -6.54 -20.69 -29.43
C ARG A 154 -5.78 -20.71 -30.76
N SER A 155 -4.79 -19.85 -30.93
CA SER A 155 -3.94 -19.83 -32.12
C SER A 155 -2.91 -20.95 -32.09
N VAL A 156 -2.45 -21.34 -30.89
CA VAL A 156 -1.51 -22.45 -30.66
C VAL A 156 -2.22 -23.81 -30.77
N SER A 157 -3.51 -23.87 -30.44
CA SER A 157 -4.32 -25.10 -30.48
C SER A 157 -4.91 -25.44 -31.87
N ARG A 158 -4.51 -24.73 -32.93
CA ARG A 158 -4.94 -24.96 -34.33
C ARG A 158 -3.84 -25.54 -35.21
#